data_AF-A0A9E6JDM8-F1
#
_entry.id   AF-A0A9E6JDM8-F1
#
_cell.length_a   1.000
_cell.length_b   1.000
_cell.length_c   1.000
_cell.angle_alpha   90.00
_cell.angle_beta   90.00
_cell.angle_gamma   90.00
#
_symmetry.space_group_name_H-M   'P 1'
#
loop_
_entity.id
_entity.type
_entity.pdbx_description
1 polymer ?
#
loop_
_entity_poly.entity_id
_entity_poly.type
_entity_poly.pdbx_seq_one_letter_code
_entity_poly.pdbx_strand_id
1 'polypeptide(L)'
;MYQHFFSDYLVKLQETNQKWWEDLELSRAAVNSPLNKAMQEVNFEDTTQLFESVANQPAAMLKIQAEWWQQQLQIWQNVALAQNSESIVEAEKGDKRFSNEEWQNDVFYNFIKQSYLLFSKTYLQTIDSIE
;
A
#
# COMPACT_ATOMS: atom_id res chain seq x y z
N MET A 1 -14.07 -34.37 15.96
CA MET A 1 -13.82 -33.08 16.63
C MET A 1 -13.89 -31.92 15.63
N TYR A 2 -14.97 -31.78 14.84
CA TYR A 2 -15.26 -30.63 13.93
C TYR A 2 -16.73 -30.69 13.43
N GLN A 3 -17.68 -31.12 14.25
CA GLN A 3 -19.07 -31.33 13.76
C GLN A 3 -19.83 -30.03 13.48
N HIS A 4 -19.40 -28.90 14.04
CA HIS A 4 -20.08 -27.60 13.92
C HIS A 4 -19.15 -26.45 13.53
N PHE A 5 -18.04 -26.74 12.84
CA PHE A 5 -17.02 -25.74 12.48
C PHE A 5 -17.59 -24.43 11.91
N PHE A 6 -18.51 -24.52 10.94
CA PHE A 6 -19.10 -23.33 10.32
C PHE A 6 -20.07 -22.58 11.24
N SER A 7 -20.83 -23.30 12.07
CA SER A 7 -21.74 -22.69 13.03
C SER A 7 -20.95 -21.96 14.11
N ASP A 8 -19.93 -22.60 14.68
CA ASP A 8 -19.08 -22.02 15.72
C ASP A 8 -18.30 -20.82 15.19
N TYR A 9 -17.83 -20.86 13.93
CA TYR A 9 -17.20 -19.73 13.26
C TYR A 9 -18.15 -18.54 13.11
N LEU A 10 -19.38 -18.76 12.62
CA LEU A 10 -20.35 -17.69 12.42
C LEU A 10 -20.81 -17.07 13.74
N VAL A 11 -21.03 -17.90 14.76
CA VAL A 11 -21.33 -17.42 16.13
C VAL A 11 -20.19 -16.54 16.64
N LYS A 12 -18.94 -17.01 16.53
CA LYS A 12 -17.77 -16.23 16.96
C LYS A 12 -17.58 -14.94 16.17
N LEU A 13 -17.88 -14.95 14.86
CA LEU A 13 -17.85 -13.77 14.01
C LEU A 13 -18.92 -12.75 14.43
N GLN A 14 -20.14 -13.21 14.70
CA GLN A 14 -21.23 -12.37 15.20
C GLN A 14 -20.90 -11.77 16.56
N GLU A 15 -20.40 -12.57 17.50
CA GLU A 15 -19.96 -12.09 18.82
C GLU A 15 -18.84 -11.06 18.71
N THR A 16 -17.88 -11.28 17.80
CA THR A 16 -16.79 -10.33 17.54
C THR A 16 -17.33 -9.03 16.96
N ASN A 17 -18.24 -9.10 15.99
CA ASN A 17 -18.86 -7.93 15.39
C ASN A 17 -19.65 -7.12 16.44
N GLN A 18 -20.41 -7.80 17.31
CA GLN A 18 -21.14 -7.14 18.39
C GLN A 18 -20.20 -6.42 19.36
N LYS A 19 -19.11 -7.07 19.79
CA LYS A 19 -18.09 -6.43 20.64
C LYS A 19 -17.44 -5.23 19.98
N TRP A 20 -17.19 -5.31 18.67
CA TRP A 20 -16.64 -4.20 17.90
C TRP A 20 -17.57 -2.99 17.91
N TRP A 21 -18.88 -3.22 17.77
CA TRP A 21 -19.87 -2.15 17.88
C TRP A 21 -19.92 -1.55 19.29
N GLU A 22 -19.96 -2.39 20.33
CA GLU A 22 -19.94 -1.92 21.73
C GLU A 22 -18.70 -1.05 22.03
N ASP A 23 -17.51 -1.47 21.57
CA ASP A 23 -16.27 -0.71 21.74
C ASP A 23 -16.29 0.62 20.95
N LEU A 24 -16.89 0.62 19.76
CA LEU A 24 -17.12 1.84 18.97
C LEU A 24 -18.09 2.80 19.67
N GLU A 25 -19.13 2.29 20.32
CA GLU A 25 -20.06 3.12 21.10
C GLU A 25 -19.41 3.72 22.35
N LEU A 26 -18.57 2.95 23.04
CA LEU A 26 -17.81 3.43 24.20
C LEU A 26 -16.75 4.46 23.81
N SER A 27 -16.09 4.26 22.66
CA SER A 27 -15.11 5.19 22.09
C SER A 27 -15.74 6.36 21.32
N ARG A 28 -17.07 6.39 21.14
CA ARG A 28 -17.81 7.45 20.42
C ARG A 28 -17.50 8.85 20.93
N ALA A 29 -17.27 9.01 22.24
CA ALA A 29 -16.90 10.30 22.82
C ALA A 29 -15.47 10.75 22.43
N ALA A 30 -14.53 9.79 22.33
CA ALA A 30 -13.18 10.05 21.83
C ALA A 30 -13.22 10.36 20.33
N VAL A 31 -13.95 9.57 19.53
CA VAL A 31 -14.13 9.78 18.08
C VAL A 31 -14.77 11.13 17.77
N ASN A 32 -15.78 11.55 18.55
CA ASN A 32 -16.46 12.84 18.36
C ASN A 32 -15.82 14.01 19.10
N SER A 33 -14.60 13.84 19.62
CA SER A 33 -13.88 14.94 20.27
C SER A 33 -13.61 16.09 19.28
N PRO A 34 -13.50 17.34 19.76
CA PRO A 34 -13.16 18.48 18.90
C PRO A 34 -11.86 18.28 18.11
N LEU A 35 -10.87 17.59 18.68
CA LEU A 35 -9.61 17.26 18.02
C LEU A 35 -9.83 16.34 16.81
N ASN A 36 -10.55 15.22 16.99
CA ASN A 36 -10.78 14.27 15.91
C ASN A 36 -11.64 14.87 14.80
N LYS A 37 -12.58 15.76 15.13
CA LYS A 37 -13.35 16.51 14.14
C LYS A 37 -12.46 17.43 13.31
N ALA A 38 -11.61 18.22 13.96
CA ALA A 38 -10.67 19.10 13.26
C ALA A 38 -9.69 18.29 12.37
N MET A 39 -9.19 17.14 12.86
CA MET A 39 -8.36 16.25 12.05
C MET A 39 -9.12 15.68 10.84
N GLN A 40 -10.39 15.32 10.99
CA GLN A 40 -11.23 14.82 9.89
C GLN A 40 -11.48 15.91 8.84
N GLU A 41 -11.74 17.14 9.27
CA GLU A 41 -11.93 18.29 8.37
C GLU A 41 -10.67 18.55 7.54
N VAL A 42 -9.51 18.64 8.18
CA VAL A 42 -8.22 18.80 7.47
C VAL A 42 -7.93 17.63 6.54
N ASN A 43 -8.11 16.39 7.01
CA ASN A 43 -7.90 15.20 6.17
C ASN A 43 -8.80 15.21 4.93
N PHE A 44 -10.04 15.68 5.07
CA PHE A 44 -10.98 15.76 3.95
C PHE A 44 -10.55 16.83 2.95
N GLU A 45 -10.20 18.03 3.44
CA GLU A 45 -9.69 19.13 2.61
C GLU A 45 -8.42 18.72 1.83
N ASP A 46 -7.43 18.16 2.54
CA ASP A 46 -6.16 17.69 1.94
C ASP A 46 -6.43 16.61 0.88
N THR A 47 -7.33 15.67 1.17
CA THR A 47 -7.70 14.60 0.24
C THR A 47 -8.37 15.17 -1.01
N THR A 48 -9.30 16.12 -0.85
CA THR A 48 -9.94 16.79 -1.99
C THR A 48 -8.92 17.54 -2.84
N GLN A 49 -8.03 18.31 -2.21
CA GLN A 49 -6.97 19.03 -2.92
C GLN A 49 -6.06 18.08 -3.69
N LEU A 50 -5.65 16.97 -3.08
CA LEU A 50 -4.86 15.92 -3.74
C LEU A 50 -5.56 15.41 -5.01
N PHE A 51 -6.84 15.03 -4.90
CA PHE A 51 -7.61 14.51 -6.03
C PHE A 51 -7.79 15.57 -7.14
N GLU A 52 -8.00 16.83 -6.78
CA GLU A 52 -8.09 17.93 -7.75
C GLU A 52 -6.75 18.16 -8.48
N SER A 53 -5.62 18.18 -7.76
CA SER A 53 -4.30 18.33 -8.38
C SER A 53 -3.98 17.17 -9.32
N VAL A 54 -4.28 15.93 -8.93
CA VAL A 54 -4.15 14.74 -9.80
C VAL A 54 -5.02 14.89 -11.06
N ALA A 55 -6.29 15.30 -10.89
CA ALA A 55 -7.22 15.45 -12.00
C ALA A 55 -6.83 16.57 -12.98
N ASN A 56 -6.15 17.61 -12.50
CA ASN A 56 -5.64 18.72 -13.30
C ASN A 56 -4.35 18.37 -14.07
N GLN A 57 -3.72 17.23 -13.77
CA GLN A 57 -2.47 16.80 -14.40
C GLN A 57 -2.55 15.43 -15.10
N PRO A 58 -3.57 15.17 -15.96
CA PRO A 58 -3.82 13.83 -16.51
C PRO A 58 -2.67 13.31 -17.38
N ALA A 59 -1.97 14.20 -18.10
CA ALA A 59 -0.84 13.82 -18.95
C ALA A 59 0.37 13.33 -18.13
N ALA A 60 0.68 13.99 -17.01
CA ALA A 60 1.75 13.57 -16.11
C ALA A 60 1.40 12.21 -15.48
N MET A 61 0.16 12.04 -15.01
CA MET A 61 -0.33 10.77 -14.45
C MET A 61 -0.24 9.62 -15.43
N LEU A 62 -0.68 9.82 -16.68
CA LEU A 62 -0.60 8.78 -17.72
C LEU A 62 0.85 8.38 -18.02
N LYS A 63 1.78 9.35 -18.03
CA LYS A 63 3.20 9.07 -18.23
C LYS A 63 3.76 8.24 -17.07
N ILE A 64 3.50 8.64 -15.83
CA ILE A 64 3.93 7.91 -14.62
C ILE A 64 3.38 6.49 -14.62
N GLN A 65 2.09 6.32 -14.93
CA GLN A 65 1.44 5.01 -15.02
C GLN A 65 2.07 4.14 -16.11
N ALA A 66 2.35 4.71 -17.30
CA ALA A 66 2.99 3.98 -18.39
C ALA A 66 4.42 3.55 -18.03
N GLU A 67 5.21 4.43 -17.42
CA GLU A 67 6.58 4.15 -16.96
C GLU A 67 6.59 3.07 -15.87
N TRP A 68 5.62 3.09 -14.95
CA TRP A 68 5.46 2.05 -13.94
C TRP A 68 5.13 0.70 -14.57
N TRP A 69 4.16 0.64 -15.48
CA TRP A 69 3.80 -0.60 -16.18
C TRP A 69 4.98 -1.19 -16.96
N GLN A 70 5.74 -0.35 -17.66
CA GLN A 70 6.92 -0.77 -18.39
C GLN A 70 7.96 -1.42 -17.46
N GLN A 71 8.31 -0.73 -16.35
CA GLN A 71 9.29 -1.24 -15.38
C GLN A 71 8.78 -2.50 -14.68
N GLN A 72 7.50 -2.55 -14.33
CA GLN A 72 6.90 -3.73 -13.71
C GLN A 72 6.97 -4.94 -14.64
N LEU A 73 6.63 -4.79 -15.93
CA LEU A 73 6.78 -5.86 -16.91
C LEU A 73 8.23 -6.34 -17.05
N GLN A 74 9.20 -5.43 -16.96
CA GLN A 74 10.62 -5.80 -16.97
C GLN A 74 11.01 -6.63 -15.73
N ILE A 75 10.50 -6.28 -14.55
CA ILE A 75 10.67 -7.09 -13.33
C ILE A 75 10.09 -8.49 -13.53
N TRP A 76 8.89 -8.61 -14.09
CA TRP A 76 8.28 -9.92 -14.41
C TRP A 76 9.12 -10.72 -15.42
N GLN A 77 9.68 -10.05 -16.43
CA GLN A 77 10.55 -10.69 -17.42
C GLN A 77 11.82 -11.25 -16.78
N ASN A 78 12.46 -10.50 -15.87
CA ASN A 78 13.68 -10.95 -15.17
C ASN A 78 13.43 -12.23 -14.37
N VAL A 79 12.28 -12.29 -13.69
CA VAL A 79 11.82 -13.50 -12.97
C VAL A 79 11.61 -14.66 -13.94
N ALA A 80 10.89 -14.44 -15.04
CA ALA A 80 10.57 -15.49 -16.02
C ALA A 80 11.83 -16.08 -16.68
N LEU A 81 12.87 -15.26 -16.86
CA LEU A 81 14.16 -15.66 -17.43
C LEU A 81 15.16 -16.18 -16.38
N ALA A 82 14.77 -16.24 -15.11
CA ALA A 82 15.65 -16.52 -13.97
C ALA A 82 16.92 -15.64 -13.95
N GLN A 83 16.81 -14.41 -14.46
CA GLN A 83 17.87 -13.42 -14.42
C GLN A 83 17.82 -12.71 -13.07
N ASN A 84 18.72 -13.09 -12.17
CA ASN A 84 18.87 -12.44 -10.85
C ASN A 84 19.68 -11.14 -10.89
N SER A 85 20.22 -10.76 -12.06
CA SER A 85 21.35 -9.82 -12.12
C SER A 85 21.01 -8.37 -12.46
N GLU A 86 19.85 -8.07 -13.06
CA GLU A 86 19.49 -6.69 -13.38
C GLU A 86 18.37 -6.18 -12.46
N SER A 87 18.77 -5.44 -11.41
CA SER A 87 17.87 -4.62 -10.62
C SER A 87 17.32 -3.48 -11.49
N ILE A 88 16.01 -3.38 -11.62
CA ILE A 88 15.35 -2.27 -12.33
C ILE A 88 15.27 -1.03 -11.44
N VAL A 89 15.10 -1.24 -10.14
CA VAL A 89 15.09 -0.21 -9.10
C VAL A 89 16.03 -0.60 -7.97
N GLU A 90 16.88 0.33 -7.56
CA GLU A 90 17.79 0.15 -6.43
C GLU A 90 17.20 0.72 -5.15
N ALA A 91 17.52 0.07 -4.03
CA ALA A 91 17.15 0.57 -2.72
C ALA A 91 17.96 1.83 -2.39
N GLU A 92 17.36 2.76 -1.65
CA GLU A 92 18.06 3.96 -1.21
C GLU A 92 19.26 3.63 -0.30
N LYS A 93 20.26 4.50 -0.32
CA LYS A 93 21.47 4.31 0.48
C LYS A 93 21.11 4.29 1.97
N GLY A 94 21.34 3.14 2.61
CA GLY A 94 21.07 2.94 4.04
C GLY A 94 19.73 2.25 4.32
N ASP A 95 18.96 1.87 3.31
CA ASP A 95 17.76 1.07 3.48
C ASP A 95 18.12 -0.35 3.98
N LYS A 96 17.68 -0.67 5.21
CA LYS A 96 17.94 -1.96 5.85
C LYS A 96 16.85 -3.00 5.60
N ARG A 97 15.73 -2.63 4.98
CA ARG A 97 14.59 -3.55 4.73
C ARG A 97 14.99 -4.77 3.90
N PHE A 98 15.97 -4.58 3.02
CA PHE A 98 16.44 -5.59 2.05
C PHE A 98 17.90 -6.03 2.31
N SER A 99 18.36 -5.97 3.56
CA SER A 99 19.76 -6.24 3.91
C SER A 99 20.16 -7.72 3.88
N ASN A 100 19.19 -8.63 4.01
CA ASN A 100 19.45 -10.06 3.90
C ASN A 100 19.75 -10.43 2.45
N GLU A 101 20.76 -11.27 2.22
CA GLU A 101 21.20 -11.72 0.90
C GLU A 101 20.10 -12.42 0.10
N GLU A 102 19.12 -13.06 0.76
CA GLU A 102 17.98 -13.70 0.08
C GLU A 102 17.15 -12.70 -0.75
N TRP A 103 17.08 -11.42 -0.35
CA TRP A 103 16.43 -10.37 -1.14
C TRP A 103 17.14 -10.02 -2.45
N GLN A 104 18.34 -10.55 -2.67
CA GLN A 104 19.09 -10.44 -3.92
C GLN A 104 19.17 -11.77 -4.66
N ASN A 105 19.40 -12.86 -3.91
CA ASN A 105 19.71 -14.17 -4.47
C ASN A 105 18.48 -15.02 -4.77
N ASP A 106 17.37 -14.84 -4.04
CA ASP A 106 16.14 -15.57 -4.30
C ASP A 106 15.26 -14.79 -5.30
N VAL A 107 14.81 -15.47 -6.35
CA VAL A 107 14.05 -14.87 -7.45
C VAL A 107 12.72 -14.29 -6.97
N PHE A 108 12.03 -14.98 -6.06
CA PHE A 108 10.74 -14.55 -5.55
C PHE A 108 10.88 -13.37 -4.58
N TYR A 109 11.90 -13.39 -3.72
CA TYR A 109 12.17 -12.24 -2.84
C TYR A 109 12.67 -11.02 -3.62
N ASN A 110 13.53 -11.22 -4.62
CA ASN A 110 13.97 -10.14 -5.49
C ASN A 110 12.77 -9.49 -6.21
N PHE A 111 11.83 -10.29 -6.72
CA PHE A 111 10.58 -9.79 -7.31
C PHE A 111 9.77 -8.91 -6.35
N ILE A 112 9.56 -9.36 -5.11
CA ILE A 112 8.82 -8.61 -4.08
C ILE A 112 9.55 -7.29 -3.79
N LYS A 113 10.87 -7.33 -3.57
CA LYS A 113 11.69 -6.14 -3.33
C LYS A 113 11.56 -5.14 -4.47
N GLN A 114 11.81 -5.57 -5.71
CA GLN A 114 11.79 -4.71 -6.89
C GLN A 114 10.41 -4.08 -7.11
N SER A 115 9.34 -4.87 -6.99
CA SER A 115 7.97 -4.38 -7.15
C SER A 115 7.59 -3.37 -6.06
N TYR A 116 7.98 -3.62 -4.82
CA TYR A 116 7.75 -2.70 -3.69
C TYR A 116 8.51 -1.38 -3.86
N LEU A 117 9.80 -1.43 -4.20
CA LEU A 117 10.63 -0.24 -4.43
C LEU A 117 10.10 0.58 -5.60
N LEU A 118 9.74 -0.08 -6.71
CA LEU A 118 9.14 0.56 -7.87
C LEU A 118 7.83 1.26 -7.51
N PHE A 119 6.92 0.59 -6.81
CA PHE A 119 5.65 1.17 -6.38
C PHE A 119 5.87 2.36 -5.44
N SER A 120 6.73 2.23 -4.43
CA SER A 120 7.02 3.30 -3.47
C SER A 120 7.59 4.54 -4.16
N LYS A 121 8.56 4.35 -5.07
CA LYS A 121 9.15 5.44 -5.86
C LYS A 121 8.10 6.12 -6.74
N THR A 122 7.28 5.34 -7.42
CA THR A 122 6.24 5.86 -8.32
C THR A 122 5.19 6.66 -7.54
N TYR A 123 4.84 6.21 -6.33
CA TYR A 123 3.90 6.90 -5.46
C TYR A 123 4.44 8.27 -5.01
N LEU A 124 5.71 8.33 -4.59
CA LEU A 124 6.36 9.60 -4.25
C LEU A 124 6.46 10.52 -5.47
N GLN A 125 6.86 10.00 -6.63
CA GLN A 125 6.89 10.77 -7.88
C GLN A 125 5.51 11.32 -8.28
N THR A 126 4.44 10.58 -7.97
CA THR A 126 3.07 11.05 -8.19
C THR A 126 2.79 12.30 -7.35
N ILE A 127 3.14 12.27 -6.06
CA ILE A 127 3.00 13.41 -5.15
C ILE A 127 3.84 14.59 -5.64
N ASP A 128 5.12 14.38 -5.96
CA ASP A 128 6.03 15.43 -6.43
C ASP A 128 5.57 16.07 -7.74
N SER A 129 4.82 15.33 -8.58
CA SER A 129 4.33 15.85 -9.85
C SER A 129 3.09 16.73 -9.70
N ILE A 130 2.29 16.52 -8.64
CA ILE A 130 1.01 17.22 -8.44
C ILE A 130 1.11 18.41 -7.48
N GLU A 131 2.20 18.52 -6.71
CA GLU A 131 2.61 19.75 -6.01
C GLU A 131 3.05 20.86 -6.99
#